data_AF-A0A956HLE6-F1
#
_entry.id   AF-A0A956HLE6-F1
#
_cell.length_a   1.000
_cell.length_b   1.000
_cell.length_c   1.000
_cell.angle_alpha   90.00
_cell.angle_beta   90.00
_cell.angle_gamma   90.00
#
_symmetry.space_group_name_H-M   'P 1'
#
loop_
_entity.id
_entity.type
_entity.pdbx_description
1 polymer ?
#
loop_
_entity_poly.entity_id
_entity_poly.type
_entity_poly.pdbx_seq_one_letter_code
_entity_poly.pdbx_strand_id
1 'polypeptide(L)'
;MARRSYLPLVTCLLSLVGCGGGEAGSESDSAASSESSDSEGTAGEAARPNWHQDVAPLVAESCRGCHTEGGIAPFSMDTYAEASPWASLMALDVEERLMPPWHALETEVCQPPHAFKHDPRLTDDQIALLRGWADLGAPEGDPALAATLPDPPSLDLASPSATVTMGAPLTIEA
;
A
#
# COMPACT_ATOMS: atom_id res chain seq x y z
N MET A 1 52.91 9.99 26.98
CA MET A 1 52.74 11.39 27.44
C MET A 1 51.34 11.53 28.01
N ALA A 2 51.25 11.74 29.31
CA ALA A 2 50.02 11.84 30.09
C ALA A 2 49.79 13.30 30.52
N ARG A 3 48.56 13.81 30.39
CA ARG A 3 47.99 14.97 31.14
C ARG A 3 46.46 14.80 31.14
N ARG A 4 45.85 14.28 32.21
CA ARG A 4 45.16 14.98 33.34
C ARG A 4 44.00 15.87 32.86
N SER A 5 42.75 15.41 33.01
CA SER A 5 41.86 15.60 34.18
C SER A 5 41.32 17.03 34.29
N TYR A 6 39.99 17.20 34.32
CA TYR A 6 39.27 17.81 35.46
C TYR A 6 37.74 17.68 35.29
N LEU A 7 37.13 17.14 36.34
CA LEU A 7 35.70 17.10 36.63
C LEU A 7 35.42 18.15 37.73
N PRO A 8 34.29 18.85 37.71
CA PRO A 8 33.61 19.27 38.95
C PRO A 8 32.19 18.67 38.93
N LEU A 9 31.72 17.84 39.86
CA LEU A 9 31.59 18.00 41.32
C LEU A 9 30.75 19.23 41.72
N VAL A 10 29.42 19.08 41.67
CA VAL A 10 28.41 19.92 42.36
C VAL A 10 27.31 18.97 42.85
N THR A 11 27.54 18.34 44.01
CA THR A 11 26.88 18.60 45.31
C THR A 11 25.40 18.24 45.41
N CYS A 12 25.20 17.17 46.18
CA CYS A 12 23.97 16.66 46.78
C CYS A 12 23.36 17.66 47.78
N LEU A 13 22.02 17.77 47.81
CA LEU A 13 21.28 18.31 48.96
C LEU A 13 19.91 17.62 49.07
N LEU A 14 19.85 16.65 49.98
CA LEU A 14 18.64 16.06 50.57
C LEU A 14 18.16 16.95 51.72
N SER A 15 16.84 17.16 51.86
CA SER A 15 16.02 17.24 53.10
C SER A 15 14.57 17.56 52.69
N LEU A 16 13.60 16.62 52.67
CA LEU A 16 12.75 16.08 53.75
C LEU A 16 11.85 17.09 54.51
N VAL A 17 10.53 16.94 54.34
CA VAL A 17 9.34 17.24 55.19
C VAL A 17 8.17 17.58 54.23
N GLY A 18 7.01 16.91 54.12
CA GLY A 18 6.31 15.92 54.93
C GLY A 18 5.08 16.53 55.63
N CYS A 19 3.84 16.29 55.16
CA CYS A 19 2.65 15.83 55.92
C CYS A 19 1.27 16.10 55.24
N GLY A 20 0.47 15.03 55.08
CA GLY A 20 -1.01 15.00 55.14
C GLY A 20 -1.79 15.25 53.83
N GLY A 21 -2.79 14.46 53.40
CA GLY A 21 -3.47 13.27 53.94
C GLY A 21 -4.83 13.08 53.24
N GLY A 22 -5.29 11.83 53.08
CA GLY A 22 -6.66 11.41 52.66
C GLY A 22 -6.94 11.52 51.15
N GLU A 23 -7.63 10.59 50.46
CA GLU A 23 -8.64 9.60 50.83
C GLU A 23 -8.65 8.41 49.83
N ALA A 24 -9.34 7.35 50.25
CA ALA A 24 -9.36 5.99 49.71
C ALA A 24 -10.05 5.80 48.34
N GLY A 25 -9.73 4.70 47.64
CA GLY A 25 -10.52 4.26 46.49
C GLY A 25 -9.95 3.06 45.71
N SER A 26 -10.07 1.87 46.29
CA SER A 26 -10.21 0.52 45.70
C SER A 26 -9.33 0.08 44.52
N GLU A 27 -8.57 -0.96 44.81
CA GLU A 27 -7.96 -1.94 43.92
C GLU A 27 -8.95 -2.46 42.85
N SER A 28 -8.44 -2.65 41.63
CA SER A 28 -8.78 -3.84 40.85
C SER A 28 -7.62 -4.15 39.92
N ASP A 29 -6.86 -5.16 40.32
CA ASP A 29 -5.92 -5.89 39.48
C ASP A 29 -6.61 -6.34 38.19
N SER A 30 -5.95 -6.10 37.08
CA SER A 30 -6.08 -6.93 35.88
C SER A 30 -4.76 -6.84 35.13
N ALA A 31 -3.88 -7.76 35.51
CA ALA A 31 -2.88 -8.30 34.61
C ALA A 31 -3.60 -8.76 33.33
N ALA A 32 -3.62 -7.92 32.32
CA ALA A 32 -3.85 -8.37 30.96
C ALA A 32 -2.54 -9.01 30.52
N SER A 33 -2.46 -10.32 30.77
CA SER A 33 -1.53 -11.22 30.14
C SER A 33 -1.45 -10.87 28.66
N SER A 34 -0.29 -10.40 28.25
CA SER A 34 0.16 -10.47 26.88
C SER A 34 0.13 -11.95 26.49
N GLU A 35 -0.98 -12.38 25.90
CA GLU A 35 -1.02 -13.59 25.09
C GLU A 35 -0.27 -13.25 23.80
N SER A 36 1.06 -13.38 23.88
CA SER A 36 1.88 -13.70 22.72
C SER A 36 1.34 -15.02 22.19
N SER A 37 0.41 -14.91 21.24
CA SER A 37 0.02 -16.03 20.41
C SER A 37 1.20 -16.32 19.51
N ASP A 38 2.15 -17.11 20.01
CA ASP A 38 3.15 -17.81 19.21
C ASP A 38 2.40 -18.82 18.33
N SER A 39 1.80 -18.29 17.26
CA SER A 39 1.54 -19.09 16.09
C SER A 39 2.90 -19.26 15.43
N GLU A 40 3.57 -20.37 15.75
CA GLU A 40 4.53 -20.99 14.85
C GLU A 40 3.76 -21.38 13.58
N GLY A 41 3.54 -20.36 12.75
CA GLY A 41 3.10 -20.49 11.38
C GLY A 41 4.15 -21.31 10.66
N THR A 42 3.71 -22.47 10.18
CA THR A 42 4.48 -23.28 9.24
C THR A 42 5.03 -22.33 8.17
N ALA A 43 6.32 -22.44 7.86
CA ALA A 43 7.02 -21.59 6.89
C ALA A 43 6.53 -21.78 5.42
N GLY A 44 5.27 -22.17 5.23
CA GLY A 44 4.62 -22.40 3.94
C GLY A 44 3.25 -21.75 3.78
N GLU A 45 2.66 -21.11 4.79
CA GLU A 45 1.40 -20.37 4.62
C GLU A 45 1.61 -18.93 5.10
N ALA A 46 2.12 -18.07 4.21
CA ALA A 46 2.21 -16.64 4.48
C ALA A 46 0.81 -16.06 4.70
N ALA A 47 0.71 -15.02 5.53
CA ALA A 47 -0.55 -14.32 5.78
C ALA A 47 -1.21 -13.92 4.45
N ARG A 48 -2.52 -14.18 4.30
CA ARG A 48 -3.29 -13.87 3.10
C ARG A 48 -4.26 -12.71 3.32
N PRO A 49 -4.49 -11.86 2.32
CA PRO A 49 -3.95 -11.95 0.95
C PRO A 49 -2.45 -11.66 0.88
N ASN A 50 -1.72 -12.33 -0.03
CA ASN A 50 -0.29 -12.12 -0.27
C ASN A 50 0.02 -11.80 -1.75
N TRP A 51 1.24 -11.34 -2.01
CA TRP A 51 1.65 -10.94 -3.35
C TRP A 51 1.56 -12.08 -4.36
N HIS A 52 2.27 -13.17 -4.13
CA HIS A 52 2.44 -14.23 -5.11
C HIS A 52 1.13 -14.91 -5.52
N GLN A 53 0.21 -15.12 -4.59
CA GLN A 53 -1.02 -15.87 -4.86
C GLN A 53 -2.22 -15.00 -5.19
N ASP A 54 -2.29 -13.78 -4.63
CA ASP A 54 -3.51 -12.97 -4.68
C ASP A 54 -3.35 -11.64 -5.40
N VAL A 55 -2.32 -10.86 -5.06
CA VAL A 55 -2.21 -9.46 -5.52
C VAL A 55 -1.50 -9.34 -6.87
N ALA A 56 -0.45 -10.13 -7.13
CA ALA A 56 0.32 -10.05 -8.36
C ALA A 56 -0.54 -10.24 -9.63
N PRO A 57 -1.51 -11.17 -9.69
CA PRO A 57 -2.41 -11.28 -10.85
C PRO A 57 -3.24 -10.02 -11.09
N LEU A 58 -3.74 -9.39 -10.02
CA LEU A 58 -4.51 -8.15 -10.13
C LEU A 58 -3.63 -6.98 -10.61
N VAL A 59 -2.43 -6.86 -10.05
CA VAL A 59 -1.46 -5.82 -10.46
C VAL A 59 -1.04 -6.01 -11.92
N ALA A 60 -0.85 -7.24 -12.36
CA ALA A 60 -0.57 -7.55 -13.77
C ALA A 60 -1.67 -7.12 -14.73
N GLU A 61 -2.93 -7.41 -14.39
CA GLU A 61 -4.07 -7.06 -15.24
C GLU A 61 -4.35 -5.55 -15.24
N SER A 62 -4.38 -4.93 -14.06
CA SER A 62 -4.98 -3.59 -13.90
C SER A 62 -3.97 -2.45 -13.72
N CYS A 63 -2.71 -2.75 -13.37
CA CYS A 63 -1.71 -1.72 -13.06
C CYS A 63 -0.56 -1.71 -14.07
N ARG A 64 -0.06 -2.88 -14.46
CA ARG A 64 1.16 -3.04 -15.28
C ARG A 64 1.02 -2.56 -16.73
N GLY A 65 -0.19 -2.23 -17.20
CA GLY A 65 -0.38 -1.52 -18.47
C GLY A 65 0.26 -0.13 -18.47
N CYS A 66 0.31 0.54 -17.31
CA CYS A 66 0.93 1.86 -17.14
C CYS A 66 2.17 1.82 -16.23
N HIS A 67 2.10 1.02 -15.15
CA HIS A 67 3.14 0.86 -14.13
C HIS A 67 4.07 -0.31 -14.43
N THR A 68 4.77 -0.22 -15.55
CA THR A 68 5.86 -1.14 -15.94
C THR A 68 7.12 -0.34 -16.22
N GLU A 69 8.27 -1.00 -16.20
CA GLU A 69 9.56 -0.36 -16.48
C GLU A 69 9.54 0.34 -17.85
N GLY A 70 9.86 1.64 -17.87
CA GLY A 70 9.81 2.48 -19.07
C GLY A 70 8.40 2.83 -19.57
N GLY A 71 7.36 2.50 -18.79
CA GLY A 71 5.97 2.86 -19.04
C GLY A 71 5.66 4.35 -18.82
N ILE A 72 4.38 4.71 -18.93
CA ILE A 72 3.92 6.10 -18.76
C ILE A 72 3.83 6.52 -17.29
N ALA A 73 3.68 5.57 -16.37
CA ALA A 73 3.65 5.85 -14.94
C ALA A 73 5.05 6.15 -14.40
N PRO A 74 5.18 6.93 -13.30
CA PRO A 74 6.48 7.35 -12.78
C PRO A 74 7.30 6.23 -12.10
N PHE A 75 6.73 5.04 -11.91
CA PHE A 75 7.39 3.89 -11.30
C PHE A 75 6.80 2.56 -11.77
N SER A 76 7.60 1.49 -11.69
CA SER A 76 7.23 0.12 -12.05
C SER A 76 6.56 -0.62 -10.88
N MET A 77 5.67 -1.56 -11.21
CA MET A 77 5.10 -2.55 -10.28
C MET A 77 5.29 -3.98 -10.82
N ASP A 78 6.33 -4.21 -11.63
CA ASP A 78 6.59 -5.51 -12.27
C ASP A 78 6.96 -6.61 -11.25
N THR A 79 7.55 -6.23 -10.12
CA THR A 79 7.97 -7.15 -9.06
C THR A 79 7.42 -6.78 -7.69
N TYR A 80 7.43 -7.73 -6.75
CA TYR A 80 7.07 -7.50 -5.35
C TYR A 80 7.91 -6.37 -4.71
N ALA A 81 9.22 -6.38 -4.95
CA ALA A 81 10.14 -5.40 -4.38
C ALA A 81 9.83 -3.97 -4.84
N GLU A 82 9.30 -3.83 -6.06
CA GLU A 82 8.89 -2.55 -6.62
C GLU A 82 7.49 -2.13 -6.15
N ALA A 83 6.56 -3.08 -6.01
CA ALA A 83 5.16 -2.81 -5.67
C ALA A 83 4.90 -2.65 -4.16
N SER A 84 5.51 -3.48 -3.31
CA SER A 84 5.26 -3.50 -1.85
C SER A 84 5.49 -2.17 -1.13
N PRO A 85 6.48 -1.31 -1.49
CA PRO A 85 6.62 0.00 -0.87
C PRO A 85 5.41 0.92 -1.10
N TRP A 86 4.63 0.68 -2.15
CA TRP A 86 3.47 1.46 -2.51
C TRP A 86 2.16 0.88 -1.97
N ALA A 87 2.16 -0.25 -1.26
CA ALA A 87 0.94 -0.97 -0.87
C ALA A 87 -0.12 -0.07 -0.21
N SER A 88 0.28 0.73 0.78
CA SER A 88 -0.64 1.64 1.49
C SER A 88 -1.22 2.73 0.58
N LEU A 89 -0.39 3.31 -0.30
CA LEU A 89 -0.81 4.36 -1.24
C LEU A 89 -1.65 3.78 -2.37
N MET A 90 -1.25 2.65 -2.93
CA MET A 90 -2.01 1.92 -3.94
C MET A 90 -3.42 1.64 -3.45
N ALA A 91 -3.55 1.11 -2.22
CA ALA A 91 -4.85 0.83 -1.66
C ALA A 91 -5.68 2.11 -1.41
N LEU A 92 -5.04 3.23 -1.04
CA LEU A 92 -5.75 4.51 -0.86
C LEU A 92 -6.24 5.07 -2.19
N ASP A 93 -5.38 5.09 -3.20
CA ASP A 93 -5.69 5.66 -4.52
C ASP A 93 -6.81 4.88 -5.23
N VAL A 94 -6.86 3.55 -5.07
CA VAL A 94 -7.96 2.74 -5.65
C VAL A 94 -9.26 2.88 -4.86
N GLU A 95 -9.21 3.06 -3.54
CA GLU A 95 -10.38 3.35 -2.71
C GLU A 95 -11.01 4.70 -3.06
N GLU A 96 -10.17 5.71 -3.29
CA GLU A 96 -10.59 7.03 -3.75
C GLU A 96 -10.96 7.07 -5.24
N ARG A 97 -10.86 5.92 -5.94
CA ARG A 97 -11.13 5.78 -7.38
C ARG A 97 -10.27 6.73 -8.24
N LEU A 98 -9.10 7.13 -7.73
CA LEU A 98 -8.10 7.89 -8.47
C LEU A 98 -7.33 6.99 -9.44
N MET A 99 -7.17 5.72 -9.08
CA MET A 99 -6.51 4.70 -9.88
C MET A 99 -7.44 3.51 -10.18
N PRO A 100 -7.40 2.95 -11.39
CA PRO A 100 -6.72 3.50 -12.58
C PRO A 100 -7.35 4.82 -13.05
N PRO A 101 -6.57 5.73 -13.68
CA PRO A 101 -7.11 7.02 -14.11
C PRO A 101 -8.22 6.80 -15.15
N TRP A 102 -9.45 7.15 -14.78
CA TRP A 102 -10.61 6.97 -15.65
C TRP A 102 -11.60 8.12 -15.50
N HIS A 103 -11.75 8.91 -16.57
CA HIS A 103 -12.61 10.10 -16.57
C HIS A 103 -14.06 9.81 -16.96
N ALA A 104 -14.40 8.58 -17.38
CA ALA A 104 -15.78 8.25 -17.70
C ALA A 104 -16.54 7.98 -16.40
N LEU A 105 -17.52 8.83 -16.10
CA LEU A 105 -18.33 8.76 -14.90
C LEU A 105 -19.74 8.26 -15.24
N GLU A 106 -20.20 7.29 -14.46
CA GLU A 106 -21.60 6.88 -14.43
C GLU A 106 -22.28 7.60 -13.26
N THR A 107 -23.32 8.35 -13.57
CA THR A 107 -24.10 9.10 -12.57
C THR A 107 -25.58 8.95 -12.86
N GLU A 108 -26.43 9.31 -11.91
CA GLU A 108 -27.90 9.31 -12.06
C GLU A 108 -28.39 10.04 -13.33
N VAL A 109 -27.65 11.05 -13.79
CA VAL A 109 -27.99 11.85 -14.98
C VAL A 109 -27.19 11.45 -16.22
N CYS A 110 -26.16 10.61 -16.07
CA CYS A 110 -25.27 10.18 -17.15
C CYS A 110 -24.95 8.69 -16.96
N GLN A 111 -25.91 7.84 -17.35
CA GLN A 111 -25.73 6.40 -17.40
C GLN A 111 -25.70 5.96 -18.88
N PRO A 112 -24.58 5.42 -19.38
CA PRO A 112 -24.54 4.89 -20.73
C PRO A 112 -25.50 3.68 -20.84
N PRO A 113 -26.19 3.51 -21.99
CA PRO A 113 -27.14 2.40 -22.17
C PRO A 113 -26.47 1.02 -22.22
N HIS A 114 -25.13 0.99 -22.32
CA HIS A 114 -24.31 -0.21 -22.36
C HIS A 114 -23.08 0.00 -21.50
N ALA A 115 -22.55 -1.09 -20.93
CA ALA A 115 -21.31 -1.07 -20.18
C ALA A 115 -20.13 -0.64 -21.05
N PHE A 116 -19.13 -0.01 -20.44
CA PHE A 116 -17.89 0.32 -21.10
C PHE A 116 -17.16 -0.97 -21.51
N LYS A 117 -16.66 -0.99 -22.75
CA LYS A 117 -15.75 -2.05 -23.19
C LYS A 117 -14.37 -1.76 -22.61
N HIS A 118 -13.72 -2.77 -22.02
CA HIS A 118 -12.42 -2.64 -21.36
C HIS A 118 -12.43 -1.58 -20.23
N ASP A 119 -13.48 -1.61 -19.41
CA ASP A 119 -13.57 -0.77 -18.21
C ASP A 119 -12.38 -1.06 -17.28
N PRO A 120 -11.49 -0.08 -17.04
CA PRO A 120 -10.30 -0.29 -16.22
C PRO A 120 -10.60 -0.17 -14.72
N ARG A 121 -11.82 0.21 -14.33
CA ARG A 121 -12.19 0.39 -12.92
C ARG A 121 -12.09 -0.94 -12.18
N LEU A 122 -11.55 -0.88 -10.97
CA LEU A 122 -11.55 -2.03 -10.06
C LEU A 122 -12.93 -2.25 -9.45
N THR A 123 -13.27 -3.53 -9.24
CA THR A 123 -14.43 -3.94 -8.44
C THR A 123 -14.17 -3.70 -6.95
N ASP A 124 -15.24 -3.66 -6.16
CA ASP A 124 -15.12 -3.49 -4.70
C ASP A 124 -14.31 -4.62 -4.05
N ASP A 125 -14.44 -5.85 -4.55
CA ASP A 125 -13.66 -7.00 -4.08
C ASP A 125 -12.17 -6.86 -4.41
N GLN A 126 -11.83 -6.33 -5.59
CA GLN A 126 -10.44 -6.06 -5.98
C GLN A 126 -9.83 -4.95 -5.13
N ILE A 127 -10.60 -3.91 -4.83
CA ILE A 127 -10.18 -2.84 -3.91
C ILE A 127 -9.97 -3.41 -2.50
N ALA A 128 -10.91 -4.20 -2.00
CA ALA A 128 -10.81 -4.85 -0.69
C ALA A 128 -9.60 -5.80 -0.60
N LEU A 129 -9.25 -6.47 -1.70
CA LEU A 129 -8.06 -7.31 -1.77
C LEU A 129 -6.77 -6.51 -1.57
N LEU A 130 -6.63 -5.38 -2.28
CA LEU A 130 -5.46 -4.50 -2.15
C LEU A 130 -5.38 -3.86 -0.76
N ARG A 131 -6.53 -3.46 -0.21
CA ARG A 131 -6.63 -2.95 1.16
C ARG A 131 -6.19 -3.99 2.19
N GLY A 132 -6.74 -5.20 2.13
CA GLY A 132 -6.39 -6.29 3.03
C GLY A 132 -4.90 -6.65 2.95
N TRP A 133 -4.31 -6.63 1.75
CA TRP A 133 -2.88 -6.86 1.59
C TRP A 133 -2.04 -5.75 2.23
N ALA A 134 -2.41 -4.49 2.03
CA ALA A 134 -1.74 -3.36 2.64
C ALA A 134 -1.84 -3.39 4.18
N ASP A 135 -3.00 -3.73 4.73
CA ASP A 135 -3.25 -3.79 6.18
C ASP A 135 -2.45 -4.90 6.88
N LEU A 136 -2.12 -5.97 6.16
CA LEU A 136 -1.23 -7.05 6.63
C LEU A 136 0.26 -6.69 6.52
N GLY A 137 0.61 -5.49 6.07
CA GLY A 137 1.99 -5.09 5.83
C GLY A 137 2.57 -5.65 4.53
N ALA A 138 1.72 -5.90 3.53
CA ALA A 138 2.09 -6.35 2.19
C ALA A 138 2.89 -7.66 2.16
N PRO A 139 2.41 -8.77 2.73
CA PRO A 139 3.15 -10.04 2.73
C PRO A 139 3.45 -10.53 1.30
N GLU A 140 4.68 -10.99 1.06
CA GLU A 140 5.13 -11.48 -0.25
C GLU A 140 4.51 -12.83 -0.63
N GLY A 141 4.43 -13.77 0.32
CA GLY A 141 4.04 -15.14 0.03
C GLY A 141 5.21 -16.01 -0.43
N ASP A 142 4.92 -17.27 -0.77
CA ASP A 142 5.92 -18.18 -1.33
C ASP A 142 5.94 -18.06 -2.87
N PRO A 143 7.07 -17.69 -3.50
CA PRO A 143 7.18 -17.65 -4.96
C PRO A 143 6.92 -19.00 -5.63
N ALA A 144 7.13 -20.12 -4.93
CA ALA A 144 6.81 -21.45 -5.46
C ALA A 144 5.31 -21.70 -5.59
N LEU A 145 4.48 -20.92 -4.89
CA LEU A 145 3.01 -20.98 -4.95
C LEU A 145 2.42 -19.87 -5.83
N ALA A 146 3.26 -19.12 -6.56
CA ALA A 146 2.81 -17.98 -7.34
C ALA A 146 1.72 -18.36 -8.35
N ALA A 147 0.65 -17.56 -8.36
CA ALA A 147 -0.38 -17.64 -9.36
C ALA A 147 0.20 -17.29 -10.73
N THR A 148 -0.40 -17.86 -11.79
CA THR A 148 -0.04 -17.46 -13.15
C THR A 148 -0.46 -16.00 -13.37
N LEU A 149 0.48 -15.18 -13.81
CA LEU A 149 0.21 -13.78 -14.10
C LEU A 149 -0.39 -13.65 -15.52
N PRO A 150 -1.48 -12.89 -15.70
CA PRO A 150 -1.91 -12.51 -17.04
C PRO A 150 -0.85 -11.61 -17.71
N ASP A 151 -0.85 -11.63 -19.04
CA ASP A 151 -0.10 -10.62 -19.78
C ASP A 151 -0.75 -9.25 -19.54
N PRO A 152 0.05 -8.20 -19.27
CA PRO A 152 -0.51 -6.87 -19.09
C PRO A 152 -1.23 -6.41 -20.37
N PRO A 153 -2.30 -5.62 -20.24
CA PRO A 153 -3.01 -5.10 -21.40
C PRO A 153 -2.07 -4.23 -22.25
N SER A 154 -1.96 -4.54 -23.54
CA SER A 154 -1.18 -3.72 -24.47
C SER A 154 -1.90 -2.41 -24.76
N LEU A 155 -1.17 -1.29 -24.66
CA LEU A 155 -1.64 0.02 -25.07
C LEU A 155 -1.41 0.29 -26.57
N ASP A 156 -0.79 -0.65 -27.29
CA ASP A 156 -0.52 -0.50 -28.71
C ASP A 156 -1.80 -0.68 -29.54
N LEU A 157 -2.01 0.25 -30.47
CA LEU A 157 -3.05 0.11 -31.47
C LEU A 157 -2.53 -0.80 -32.59
N ALA A 158 -2.96 -2.06 -32.59
CA ALA A 158 -2.64 -2.99 -33.66
C ALA A 158 -3.24 -2.48 -35.00
N SER A 159 -2.36 -2.12 -35.94
CA SER A 159 -2.72 -1.72 -37.32
C SER A 159 -3.60 -0.46 -37.41
N PRO A 160 -3.08 0.73 -37.06
CA PRO A 160 -3.82 1.97 -37.27
C PRO A 160 -4.09 2.17 -38.77
N SER A 161 -5.36 2.39 -39.13
CA SER A 161 -5.74 2.70 -40.52
C SER A 161 -5.33 4.11 -40.96
N ALA A 162 -5.02 4.98 -40.00
CA ALA A 162 -4.54 6.33 -40.21
C ALA A 162 -3.72 6.81 -39.00
N THR A 163 -2.70 7.62 -39.26
CA THR A 163 -1.94 8.36 -38.24
C THR A 163 -2.01 9.84 -38.59
N VAL A 164 -2.40 10.67 -37.62
CA VAL A 164 -2.48 12.12 -37.80
C VAL A 164 -1.50 12.78 -36.86
N THR A 165 -0.62 13.60 -37.41
CA THR A 165 0.35 14.41 -36.64
C THR A 165 -0.22 15.81 -36.47
N MET A 166 -0.15 16.36 -35.25
CA MET A 166 -0.52 17.76 -35.03
C MET A 166 0.40 18.69 -35.83
N GLY A 167 -0.18 19.61 -36.61
CA GLY A 167 0.58 20.52 -37.49
C GLY A 167 1.34 21.63 -36.77
N ALA A 168 1.08 21.84 -35.48
CA ALA A 168 1.78 22.78 -34.62
C ALA A 168 1.74 22.28 -33.16
N PRO A 169 2.70 22.69 -32.30
CA PRO A 169 2.66 22.39 -30.87
C PRO A 169 1.40 22.95 -30.21
N LEU A 170 0.84 22.22 -29.24
CA LEU A 170 -0.21 22.70 -28.36
C LEU A 170 0.43 23.17 -27.05
N THR A 171 0.19 24.42 -26.66
CA THR A 171 0.49 24.88 -25.29
C THR A 171 -0.71 24.52 -24.41
N ILE A 172 -0.50 23.70 -23.38
CA ILE A 172 -1.46 23.51 -22.31
C ILE A 172 -1.06 24.48 -21.20
N GLU A 173 -1.89 25.50 -20.97
CA GLU A 173 -1.71 26.42 -19.84
C GLU A 173 -1.87 25.63 -18.54
N ALA A 174 -0.90 25.76 -17.63
CA ALA A 174 -0.88 25.09 -16.33
C ALA A 174 -1.75 25.81 -15.30
#